data_AF-A0A968XTQ8-F1
#
_entry.id   AF-A0A968XTQ8-F1
#
_cell.length_a   1.000
_cell.length_b   1.000
_cell.length_c   1.000
_cell.angle_alpha   90.00
_cell.angle_beta   90.00
_cell.angle_gamma   90.00
#
_symmetry.space_group_name_H-M   'P 1'
#
loop_
_entity.id
_entity.type
_entity.pdbx_description
1 polymer ?
#
loop_
_entity_poly.entity_id
_entity_poly.type
_entity_poly.pdbx_seq_one_letter_code
_entity_poly.pdbx_strand_id
1 'polypeptide(L)'
;MTAGANLSGAKITASFLNGGSETLTWAKIKNQGDGKGGVLSSQGWSLTQAGDSFVYPWILQADASISLAALTIDLFGGNAAFDTEEDANAASNTDGSFQGVPFTVKPGFLRPDSVVYSTPIDISNGDLFSTLTLRWDNGFSNSLLKFVADTDSGTSENPVAIAEPPAEPAEPPVAPPLVTLVETPPSTTRVPEPSVLLGLLAIAGLGRRLNRGHDTELPSGSFL
;
A
#
# COMPACT_ATOMS: atom_id res chain seq x y z
N MET A 1 18.05 14.48 4.84
CA MET A 1 17.42 14.38 6.18
C MET A 1 16.09 15.09 6.17
N THR A 2 15.01 14.32 6.23
CA THR A 2 13.66 14.85 6.25
C THR A 2 13.08 14.67 7.64
N ALA A 3 12.72 15.78 8.28
CA ALA A 3 11.96 15.72 9.51
C ALA A 3 10.46 15.76 9.24
N GLY A 4 9.64 15.27 10.16
CA GLY A 4 8.19 15.24 10.02
C GLY A 4 7.57 16.62 9.77
N ALA A 5 8.17 17.70 10.27
CA ALA A 5 7.74 19.06 9.95
C ALA A 5 7.90 19.44 8.47
N ASN A 6 8.85 18.83 7.76
CA ASN A 6 9.14 19.08 6.35
C ASN A 6 8.09 18.47 5.41
N LEU A 7 7.31 17.48 5.88
CA LEU A 7 6.29 16.80 5.09
C LEU A 7 4.96 17.60 4.97
N SER A 8 4.97 18.89 5.28
CA SER A 8 3.77 19.72 5.25
C SER A 8 3.19 19.79 3.84
N GLY A 9 1.92 19.42 3.68
CA GLY A 9 1.26 19.32 2.36
C GLY A 9 0.99 17.90 1.89
N ALA A 10 1.67 16.89 2.47
CA ALA A 10 1.37 15.49 2.23
C ALA A 10 -0.09 15.14 2.57
N LYS A 11 -0.66 14.12 1.93
CA LYS A 11 -2.03 13.65 2.13
C LYS A 11 -2.04 12.30 2.80
N ILE A 12 -2.75 12.21 3.92
CA ILE A 12 -2.92 10.94 4.65
C ILE A 12 -4.38 10.53 4.54
N THR A 13 -4.63 9.36 3.95
CA THR A 13 -5.98 8.83 3.79
C THR A 13 -6.16 7.57 4.63
N ALA A 14 -7.04 7.65 5.62
CA ALA A 14 -7.52 6.50 6.38
C ALA A 14 -8.75 5.92 5.68
N SER A 15 -8.74 4.62 5.39
CA SER A 15 -9.93 3.86 4.95
C SER A 15 -10.37 2.97 6.09
N PHE A 16 -11.67 2.95 6.39
CA PHE A 16 -12.24 2.25 7.53
C PHE A 16 -12.94 0.95 7.10
N LEU A 17 -12.98 -0.06 7.98
CA LEU A 17 -13.66 -1.34 7.68
C LEU A 17 -15.17 -1.19 7.42
N ASN A 18 -15.78 -0.10 7.89
CA ASN A 18 -17.18 0.22 7.60
C ASN A 18 -17.41 0.79 6.18
N GLY A 19 -16.35 0.90 5.37
CA GLY A 19 -16.39 1.41 4.00
C GLY A 19 -16.20 2.92 3.86
N GLY A 20 -16.13 3.67 4.96
CA GLY A 20 -15.82 5.11 4.94
C GLY A 20 -14.34 5.40 4.71
N SER A 21 -14.01 6.67 4.42
CA SER A 21 -12.63 7.16 4.38
C SER A 21 -12.52 8.61 4.83
N GLU A 22 -11.35 9.00 5.32
CA GLU A 22 -11.01 10.37 5.68
C GLU A 22 -9.61 10.72 5.16
N THR A 23 -9.49 11.85 4.46
CA THR A 23 -8.21 12.38 4.00
C THR A 23 -7.87 13.66 4.75
N LEU A 24 -6.72 13.68 5.41
CA LEU A 24 -6.18 14.83 6.12
C LEU A 24 -4.89 15.31 5.46
N THR A 25 -4.61 16.60 5.59
CA THR A 25 -3.35 17.18 5.09
C THR A 25 -2.36 17.25 6.24
N TRP A 26 -1.17 16.70 6.02
CA TRP A 26 -0.08 16.73 6.97
C TRP A 26 0.35 18.17 7.24
N ALA A 27 0.53 18.48 8.52
CA ALA A 27 0.97 19.79 8.95
C ALA A 27 2.02 19.69 10.05
N LYS A 28 2.86 20.73 10.14
CA LYS A 28 3.74 20.93 11.29
C LYS A 28 2.91 21.07 12.57
N ILE A 29 3.22 20.27 13.58
CA ILE A 29 2.58 20.35 14.90
C ILE A 29 3.36 21.35 15.74
N LYS A 30 2.78 22.53 15.98
CA LYS A 30 3.38 23.57 16.82
C LYS A 30 3.47 23.09 18.28
N ASN A 31 4.49 23.55 19.01
CA ASN A 31 4.68 23.34 20.45
C ASN A 31 5.15 21.94 20.91
N GLN A 32 5.63 21.06 20.02
CA GLN A 32 6.12 19.72 20.40
C GLN A 32 7.59 19.47 20.01
N GLY A 33 8.39 20.53 19.92
CA GLY A 33 9.80 20.48 19.52
C GLY A 33 10.01 20.72 18.02
N ASP A 34 11.27 20.98 17.65
CA ASP A 34 11.65 21.16 16.25
C ASP A 34 11.51 19.84 15.49
N GLY A 35 10.94 19.91 14.27
CA GLY A 35 10.87 18.75 13.36
C GLY A 35 9.65 17.84 13.49
N LYS A 36 8.65 18.12 14.34
CA LYS A 36 7.42 17.30 14.42
C LYS A 36 6.34 17.73 13.43
N GLY A 37 5.74 16.75 12.76
CA GLY A 37 4.53 16.91 11.95
C GLY A 37 3.55 15.75 12.13
N GLY A 38 2.35 15.90 11.57
CA GLY A 38 1.36 14.85 11.58
C GLY A 38 -0.02 15.26 11.09
N VAL A 39 -0.94 14.32 11.23
CA VAL A 39 -2.39 14.52 11.13
C VAL A 39 -3.05 14.02 12.41
N LEU A 40 -4.03 14.77 12.90
CA LEU A 40 -4.83 14.42 14.07
C LEU A 40 -6.29 14.42 13.63
N SER A 41 -6.93 13.24 13.60
CA SER A 41 -8.32 13.11 13.20
C SER A 41 -9.26 13.31 14.38
N SER A 42 -10.39 13.97 14.11
CA SER A 42 -11.52 14.02 15.04
C SER A 42 -12.28 12.69 15.16
N GLN A 43 -12.01 11.74 14.25
CA GLN A 43 -12.59 10.40 14.22
C GLN A 43 -11.79 9.38 15.03
N GLY A 44 -10.76 9.80 15.78
CA GLY A 44 -10.09 8.90 16.72
C GLY A 44 -8.82 8.21 16.21
N TRP A 45 -8.22 8.68 15.11
CA TRP A 45 -6.88 8.25 14.69
C TRP A 45 -5.91 9.42 14.57
N SER A 46 -4.62 9.10 14.56
CA SER A 46 -3.56 10.06 14.24
C SER A 46 -2.35 9.36 13.64
N LEU A 47 -1.61 10.08 12.80
CA LEU A 47 -0.29 9.69 12.33
C LEU A 47 0.66 10.85 12.58
N THR A 48 1.76 10.59 13.28
CA THR A 48 2.77 11.62 13.56
C THR A 48 4.17 11.10 13.31
N GLN A 49 5.08 12.00 12.98
CA GLN A 49 6.51 11.73 12.87
C GLN A 49 7.26 12.91 13.49
N ALA A 50 8.31 12.62 14.26
CA ALA A 50 9.16 13.64 14.88
C ALA A 50 10.64 13.34 14.66
N GLY A 51 11.41 14.38 14.31
CA GLY A 51 12.83 14.23 14.00
C GLY A 51 13.04 13.58 12.64
N ASP A 52 14.24 13.10 12.38
CA ASP A 52 14.64 12.44 11.14
C ASP A 52 13.88 11.12 10.87
N SER A 53 13.26 10.98 9.70
CA SER A 53 12.55 9.76 9.27
C SER A 53 13.42 8.52 9.19
N PHE A 54 14.72 8.68 8.95
CA PHE A 54 15.68 7.58 8.85
C PHE A 54 15.86 6.86 10.20
N VAL A 55 15.79 7.62 11.31
CA VAL A 55 16.10 7.10 12.66
C VAL A 55 14.84 6.98 13.53
N TYR A 56 13.97 8.00 13.48
CA TYR A 56 12.86 8.14 14.42
C TYR A 56 11.56 7.57 13.85
N PRO A 57 10.79 6.84 14.67
CA PRO A 57 9.62 6.15 14.18
C PRO A 57 8.46 7.11 13.90
N TRP A 58 7.72 6.78 12.86
CA TRP A 58 6.33 7.15 12.67
C TRP A 58 5.47 6.49 13.75
N ILE A 59 4.46 7.20 14.23
CA ILE A 59 3.52 6.74 15.25
C ILE A 59 2.11 6.86 14.71
N LEU A 60 1.50 5.71 14.41
CA LEU A 60 0.08 5.58 14.09
C LEU A 60 -0.65 5.14 15.36
N GLN A 61 -1.72 5.86 15.69
CA GLN A 61 -2.62 5.52 16.79
C GLN A 61 -4.05 5.51 16.28
N ALA A 62 -4.82 4.49 16.65
CA ALA A 62 -6.26 4.42 16.42
C ALA A 62 -6.96 4.06 17.73
N ASP A 63 -8.04 4.75 18.05
CA ASP A 63 -8.85 4.47 19.23
C ASP A 63 -9.78 3.26 19.03
N ALA A 64 -10.56 2.93 20.06
CA ALA A 64 -11.47 1.80 20.02
C ALA A 64 -12.77 2.04 19.23
N SER A 65 -13.04 3.28 18.82
CA SER A 65 -14.28 3.66 18.13
C SER A 65 -14.21 3.50 16.61
N ILE A 66 -13.01 3.35 16.07
CA ILE A 66 -12.74 3.12 14.65
C ILE A 66 -11.95 1.84 14.43
N SER A 67 -12.01 1.34 13.20
CA SER A 67 -11.13 0.27 12.73
C SER A 67 -10.66 0.59 11.31
N LEU A 68 -9.35 0.80 11.16
CA LEU A 68 -8.73 1.12 9.88
C LEU A 68 -8.58 -0.15 9.04
N ALA A 69 -9.15 -0.18 7.85
CA ALA A 69 -8.86 -1.18 6.82
C ALA A 69 -7.52 -0.88 6.12
N ALA A 70 -7.22 0.40 5.90
CA ALA A 70 -5.98 0.83 5.28
C ALA A 70 -5.58 2.24 5.70
N LEU A 71 -4.28 2.53 5.60
CA LEU A 71 -3.71 3.86 5.72
C LEU A 71 -2.82 4.12 4.50
N THR A 72 -3.14 5.16 3.73
CA THR A 72 -2.34 5.61 2.61
C THR A 72 -1.63 6.91 2.97
N ILE A 73 -0.32 6.95 2.78
CA ILE A 73 0.54 8.11 2.99
C ILE A 73 1.05 8.54 1.62
N ASP A 74 0.56 9.68 1.12
CA ASP A 74 1.00 10.28 -0.14
C ASP A 74 1.82 11.55 0.16
N LEU A 75 3.13 11.45 -0.09
CA LEU A 75 4.11 12.48 0.21
C LEU A 75 4.30 13.49 -0.93
N PHE A 76 3.68 13.29 -2.10
CA PHE A 76 3.92 14.14 -3.27
C PHE A 76 3.62 15.62 -2.98
N GLY A 77 2.48 15.91 -2.35
CA GLY A 77 2.10 17.26 -1.95
C GLY A 77 3.00 17.89 -0.88
N GLY A 78 3.83 17.09 -0.20
CA GLY A 78 4.84 17.54 0.75
C GLY A 78 6.23 17.71 0.13
N ASN A 79 6.37 17.57 -1.19
CA ASN A 79 7.65 17.56 -1.90
C ASN A 79 8.64 16.53 -1.32
N ALA A 80 8.14 15.35 -0.97
CA ALA A 80 8.93 14.27 -0.39
C ALA A 80 8.60 12.92 -1.03
N ALA A 81 9.49 11.96 -0.85
CA ALA A 81 9.35 10.58 -1.29
C ALA A 81 9.88 9.65 -0.19
N PHE A 82 9.41 8.41 -0.17
CA PHE A 82 10.00 7.36 0.63
C PHE A 82 11.24 6.80 -0.07
N ASP A 83 12.33 6.66 0.68
CA ASP A 83 13.55 5.98 0.22
C ASP A 83 13.58 4.55 0.75
N THR A 84 13.73 3.59 -0.16
CA THR A 84 13.71 2.16 0.12
C THR A 84 15.05 1.45 -0.11
N GLU A 85 16.11 2.17 -0.51
CA GLU A 85 17.43 1.59 -0.81
C GLU A 85 18.21 1.30 0.49
N GLU A 86 18.34 0.03 0.86
CA GLU A 86 19.04 -0.36 2.09
C GLU A 86 20.57 -0.39 1.93
N ASP A 87 21.09 -0.57 0.71
CA ASP A 87 22.52 -0.76 0.48
C ASP A 87 23.24 0.59 0.31
N ALA A 88 23.97 0.99 1.34
CA ALA A 88 24.83 2.18 1.31
C ALA A 88 25.93 2.14 0.23
N ASN A 89 26.19 0.96 -0.36
CA ASN A 89 27.16 0.77 -1.45
C ASN A 89 26.51 0.56 -2.82
N ALA A 90 25.18 0.50 -2.90
CA ALA A 90 24.52 0.64 -4.19
C ALA A 90 25.00 1.97 -4.77
N ALA A 91 25.44 1.96 -6.03
CA ALA A 91 25.75 3.22 -6.72
C ALA A 91 24.51 4.10 -6.57
N SER A 92 24.64 5.30 -5.99
CA SER A 92 23.49 6.12 -5.61
C SER A 92 22.50 6.16 -6.77
N ASN A 93 21.38 5.50 -6.56
CA ASN A 93 20.41 5.23 -7.62
C ASN A 93 19.61 6.48 -7.97
N THR A 94 19.62 7.45 -7.06
CA THR A 94 19.01 8.76 -7.20
C THR A 94 20.03 9.84 -6.78
N ASP A 95 20.28 10.83 -7.63
CA ASP A 95 21.18 11.94 -7.29
C ASP A 95 20.67 12.70 -6.05
N GLY A 96 21.45 12.66 -4.97
CA GLY A 96 21.11 13.31 -3.70
C GLY A 96 20.39 12.44 -2.68
N SER A 97 20.03 11.19 -3.04
CA SER A 97 19.58 10.14 -2.11
C SER A 97 20.75 9.23 -1.76
N PHE A 98 20.85 8.82 -0.51
CA PHE A 98 21.86 7.86 -0.05
C PHE A 98 21.15 6.56 0.39
N GLN A 99 21.63 5.93 1.46
CA GLN A 99 20.94 4.82 2.10
C GLN A 99 19.61 5.28 2.71
N GLY A 100 18.52 4.64 2.32
CA GLY A 100 17.20 4.73 2.93
C GLY A 100 16.90 3.61 3.92
N VAL A 101 15.64 3.55 4.37
CA VAL A 101 15.12 2.49 5.25
C VAL A 101 13.69 2.15 4.82
N PRO A 102 13.45 0.95 4.26
CA PRO A 102 12.10 0.54 3.93
C PRO A 102 11.26 0.33 5.19
N PHE A 103 9.95 0.28 5.00
CA PHE A 103 8.98 0.15 6.07
C PHE A 103 9.33 -1.00 7.02
N THR A 104 9.63 -0.64 8.27
CA THR A 104 10.06 -1.58 9.30
C THR A 104 9.29 -1.31 10.60
N VAL A 105 8.43 -2.25 10.98
CA VAL A 105 7.69 -2.20 12.25
C VAL A 105 8.64 -2.45 13.42
N LYS A 106 8.59 -1.60 14.45
CA LYS A 106 9.36 -1.80 15.69
C LYS A 106 8.83 -3.04 16.45
N PRO A 107 9.68 -3.76 17.21
CA PRO A 107 9.24 -4.93 17.97
C PRO A 107 8.09 -4.62 18.94
N GLY A 108 7.15 -5.56 19.06
CA GLY A 108 6.03 -5.47 20.01
C GLY A 108 4.77 -4.74 19.52
N PHE A 109 4.73 -4.28 18.27
CA PHE A 109 3.55 -3.63 17.68
C PHE A 109 2.83 -4.54 16.67
N LEU A 110 1.52 -4.36 16.55
CA LEU A 110 0.69 -5.03 15.55
C LEU A 110 1.14 -4.63 14.14
N ARG A 111 1.39 -5.61 13.28
CA ARG A 111 1.85 -5.39 11.91
C ARG A 111 0.67 -5.24 10.94
N PRO A 112 0.79 -4.44 9.88
CA PRO A 112 -0.11 -4.55 8.73
C PRO A 112 0.05 -5.91 8.05
N ASP A 113 -1.04 -6.40 7.45
CA ASP A 113 -1.07 -7.64 6.66
C ASP A 113 -0.38 -7.44 5.29
N SER A 114 -0.42 -6.22 4.75
CA SER A 114 0.36 -5.85 3.56
C SER A 114 0.87 -4.41 3.61
N VAL A 115 1.99 -4.21 2.92
CA VAL A 115 2.70 -2.94 2.78
C VAL A 115 3.05 -2.78 1.30
N VAL A 116 2.66 -1.67 0.70
CA VAL A 116 2.83 -1.43 -0.74
C VAL A 116 3.36 -0.02 -0.96
N TYR A 117 4.52 0.07 -1.61
CA TYR A 117 5.02 1.30 -2.19
C TYR A 117 4.48 1.47 -3.62
N SER A 118 4.17 2.70 -4.01
CA SER A 118 3.60 3.02 -5.33
C SER A 118 3.92 4.46 -5.74
N THR A 119 3.67 4.77 -7.01
CA THR A 119 3.99 6.06 -7.63
C THR A 119 5.50 6.34 -7.59
N PRO A 120 6.28 5.67 -8.46
CA PRO A 120 7.72 5.91 -8.55
C PRO A 120 8.01 7.37 -8.92
N ILE A 121 9.13 7.89 -8.42
CA ILE A 121 9.58 9.26 -8.66
C ILE A 121 10.65 9.28 -9.75
N ASP A 122 10.59 10.26 -10.65
CA ASP A 122 11.34 10.36 -11.92
C ASP A 122 12.86 10.44 -11.76
N ILE A 123 13.32 10.81 -10.57
CA ILE A 123 14.75 10.91 -10.26
C ILE A 123 15.36 9.60 -9.77
N SER A 124 14.55 8.53 -9.65
CA SER A 124 14.95 7.30 -8.98
C SER A 124 15.13 6.13 -9.92
N ASN A 125 16.20 5.35 -9.74
CA ASN A 125 16.35 4.03 -10.39
C ASN A 125 15.38 2.98 -9.79
N GLY A 126 14.20 3.40 -9.33
CA GLY A 126 13.14 2.55 -8.77
C GLY A 126 13.15 2.41 -7.25
N ASP A 127 13.94 3.21 -6.53
CA ASP A 127 14.10 3.18 -5.07
C ASP A 127 13.25 4.24 -4.33
N LEU A 128 12.78 5.29 -5.03
CA LEU A 128 11.95 6.35 -4.43
C LEU A 128 10.49 6.28 -4.85
N PHE A 129 9.60 6.40 -3.86
CA PHE A 129 8.15 6.29 -4.06
C PHE A 129 7.39 7.41 -3.35
N SER A 130 6.41 8.02 -4.01
CA SER A 130 5.60 9.07 -3.36
C SER A 130 4.62 8.48 -2.33
N THR A 131 4.19 7.23 -2.54
CA THR A 131 3.04 6.67 -1.84
C THR A 131 3.39 5.37 -1.10
N LEU A 132 2.99 5.29 0.17
CA LEU A 132 3.04 4.08 0.99
C LEU A 132 1.63 3.73 1.47
N THR A 133 1.19 2.49 1.22
CA THR A 133 -0.09 1.96 1.69
C THR A 133 0.12 0.82 2.68
N LEU A 134 -0.50 0.91 3.85
CA LEU A 134 -0.58 -0.11 4.88
C LEU A 134 -2.01 -0.69 4.91
N ARG A 135 -2.18 -2.01 4.98
CA ARG A 135 -3.51 -2.64 5.06
C ARG A 135 -3.62 -3.64 6.21
N TRP A 136 -4.83 -3.74 6.75
CA TRP A 136 -5.21 -4.70 7.79
C TRP A 136 -6.53 -5.36 7.40
N ASP A 137 -6.50 -6.67 7.14
CA ASP A 137 -7.66 -7.45 6.70
C ASP A 137 -8.71 -7.56 7.81
N ASN A 138 -8.26 -7.62 9.06
CA ASN A 138 -9.11 -7.63 10.25
C ASN A 138 -9.23 -6.26 10.93
N GLY A 139 -8.65 -5.23 10.31
CA GLY A 139 -8.65 -3.86 10.79
C GLY A 139 -7.63 -3.54 11.88
N PHE A 140 -7.34 -2.25 12.04
CA PHE A 140 -6.47 -1.69 13.07
C PHE A 140 -7.26 -0.73 13.97
N SER A 141 -7.47 -1.14 15.23
CA SER A 141 -8.30 -0.44 16.23
C SER A 141 -7.70 -0.58 17.63
N ASN A 142 -7.95 0.38 18.51
CA ASN A 142 -7.48 0.40 19.91
C ASN A 142 -5.99 0.02 20.03
N SER A 143 -5.18 0.54 19.13
CA SER A 143 -3.81 0.06 18.89
C SER A 143 -2.86 1.21 18.62
N LEU A 144 -1.58 0.93 18.90
CA LEU A 144 -0.46 1.78 18.54
C LEU A 144 0.43 0.99 17.57
N LEU A 145 0.89 1.63 16.52
CA LEU A 145 1.92 1.11 15.64
C LEU A 145 3.07 2.12 15.59
N LYS A 146 4.29 1.63 15.85
CA LYS A 146 5.53 2.36 15.59
C LYS A 146 6.29 1.69 14.46
N PHE A 147 6.64 2.45 13.44
CA PHE A 147 7.42 1.96 12.30
C PHE A 147 8.44 3.01 11.86
N VAL A 148 9.51 2.56 11.22
CA VAL A 148 10.44 3.43 10.49
C VAL A 148 10.13 3.28 9.01
N ALA A 149 10.18 4.38 8.29
CA ALA A 149 10.17 4.44 6.84
C ALA A 149 10.88 5.75 6.51
N ASP A 150 12.01 5.65 5.82
CA ASP A 150 12.79 6.83 5.51
C ASP A 150 12.13 7.67 4.43
N THR A 151 12.36 8.97 4.49
CA THR A 151 11.85 9.94 3.53
C THR A 151 12.92 10.93 3.15
N ASP A 152 12.95 11.27 1.87
CA ASP A 152 13.77 12.34 1.34
C ASP A 152 12.91 13.44 0.73
N SER A 153 13.37 14.67 0.88
CA SER A 153 12.67 15.86 0.40
C SER A 153 13.37 16.43 -0.81
N GLY A 154 12.59 16.76 -1.83
CA GLY A 154 13.05 17.60 -2.92
C GLY A 154 13.41 19.00 -2.42
N THR A 155 14.16 19.74 -3.23
CA THR A 155 14.46 21.15 -3.00
C THR A 155 13.62 22.03 -3.92
N SER A 156 13.74 23.36 -3.78
CA SER A 156 13.12 24.29 -4.74
C SER A 156 13.76 24.23 -6.14
N GLU A 157 15.01 23.77 -6.22
CA GLU A 157 15.76 23.66 -7.48
C GLU A 157 15.61 22.27 -8.10
N ASN A 158 15.34 21.25 -7.29
CA ASN A 158 15.08 19.87 -7.70
C ASN A 158 13.87 19.31 -6.93
N PRO A 159 12.64 19.66 -7.31
CA PRO A 159 11.43 19.17 -6.65
C PRO A 159 11.18 17.69 -6.97
N VAL A 160 10.45 17.02 -6.09
CA VAL A 160 9.95 15.66 -6.34
C VAL A 160 9.00 15.69 -7.55
N ALA A 161 9.31 14.91 -8.57
CA ALA A 161 8.51 14.75 -9.78
C ALA A 161 8.11 13.28 -9.95
N ILE A 162 6.86 13.02 -10.32
CA ILE A 162 6.40 11.65 -10.60
C ILE A 162 7.09 11.16 -11.86
N ALA A 163 7.60 9.93 -11.86
CA ALA A 163 8.20 9.32 -13.04
C ALA A 163 7.19 9.30 -14.17
N GLU A 164 7.59 9.82 -15.34
CA GLU A 164 6.76 9.64 -16.53
C GLU A 164 6.64 8.13 -16.79
N PRO A 165 5.43 7.61 -17.04
CA PRO A 165 5.30 6.22 -17.43
C PRO A 165 6.19 5.97 -18.65
N PRO A 166 6.87 4.82 -18.74
CA PRO A 166 7.66 4.49 -19.93
C PRO A 166 6.81 4.77 -21.16
N ALA A 167 7.37 5.52 -22.12
CA ALA A 167 6.69 5.77 -23.38
C ALA A 167 6.14 4.43 -23.89
N GLU A 168 4.83 4.37 -24.15
CA GLU A 168 4.22 3.16 -24.67
C GLU A 168 5.06 2.71 -25.87
N PRO A 169 5.53 1.44 -25.90
CA PRO A 169 6.31 0.97 -27.03
C PRO A 169 5.55 1.33 -28.29
N ALA A 170 6.21 2.05 -29.21
CA ALA A 170 5.57 2.43 -30.46
C ALA A 170 4.87 1.19 -31.02
N GLU A 171 3.56 1.31 -31.33
CA GLU A 171 2.83 0.19 -31.90
C GLU A 171 3.68 -0.41 -33.01
N PRO A 172 3.90 -1.75 -33.02
CA PRO A 172 4.67 -2.35 -34.08
C PRO A 172 4.06 -1.89 -35.41
N PRO A 173 4.89 -1.54 -36.41
CA PRO A 173 4.39 -1.05 -37.68
C PRO A 173 3.31 -2.02 -38.16
N VAL A 174 2.10 -1.50 -38.41
CA VAL A 174 0.96 -2.29 -38.87
C VAL A 174 1.46 -3.17 -40.02
N ALA A 175 1.48 -4.48 -39.81
CA ALA A 175 1.95 -5.40 -40.83
C ALA A 175 1.15 -5.12 -42.11
N PRO A 176 1.78 -5.05 -43.29
CA PRO A 176 1.04 -4.90 -44.53
C PRO A 176 -0.05 -5.98 -44.59
N PRO A 177 -1.24 -5.67 -45.11
CA PRO A 177 -2.34 -6.61 -45.15
C PRO A 177 -1.84 -7.92 -45.75
N LEU A 178 -2.02 -9.02 -45.01
CA LEU A 178 -1.64 -10.35 -45.47
C LEU A 178 -2.41 -10.59 -46.76
N VAL A 179 -1.69 -10.62 -47.89
CA VAL A 179 -2.25 -11.05 -49.17
C VAL A 179 -2.66 -12.50 -48.97
N THR A 180 -3.93 -12.71 -48.69
CA THR A 180 -4.49 -14.05 -48.57
C THR A 180 -4.45 -14.62 -49.98
N LEU A 181 -3.47 -15.47 -50.26
CA LEU A 181 -3.55 -16.35 -51.41
C LEU A 181 -4.79 -17.22 -51.17
N VAL A 182 -5.81 -17.00 -52.00
CA VAL A 182 -7.00 -17.83 -52.03
C VAL A 182 -6.56 -19.21 -52.51
N GLU A 183 -6.13 -20.07 -51.57
CA GLU A 183 -6.01 -21.49 -51.85
C GLU A 183 -7.42 -22.03 -52.06
N THR A 184 -7.71 -22.43 -53.29
CA THR A 184 -8.93 -23.16 -53.62
C THR A 184 -9.02 -24.38 -52.69
N PRO A 185 -10.08 -24.50 -51.88
CA PRO A 185 -10.20 -25.62 -50.96
C PRO A 185 -10.27 -26.94 -51.72
N PRO A 186 -9.52 -27.98 -51.33
CA PRO A 186 -9.71 -29.31 -51.88
C PRO A 186 -11.11 -29.81 -51.54
N SER A 187 -11.77 -30.37 -52.55
CA SER A 187 -13.13 -30.89 -52.46
C SER A 187 -13.21 -31.97 -51.38
N THR A 188 -13.83 -31.65 -50.24
CA THR A 188 -14.00 -32.58 -49.12
C THR A 188 -15.23 -33.46 -49.33
N THR A 189 -14.99 -34.76 -49.49
CA THR A 189 -16.02 -35.80 -49.44
C THR A 189 -16.57 -35.85 -48.00
N ARG A 190 -17.86 -35.55 -47.83
CA ARG A 190 -18.55 -35.64 -46.53
C ARG A 190 -18.50 -37.06 -45.98
N VAL A 191 -17.87 -37.23 -44.82
CA VAL A 191 -18.05 -38.41 -43.95
C VAL A 191 -19.24 -38.11 -43.03
N PRO A 192 -20.21 -39.02 -42.87
CA PRO A 192 -21.33 -38.83 -41.96
C PRO A 192 -20.90 -38.90 -40.49
N GLU A 193 -21.38 -37.97 -39.67
CA GLU A 193 -21.09 -37.89 -38.24
C GLU A 193 -21.84 -38.97 -37.43
N PRO A 194 -21.21 -39.61 -36.44
CA PRO A 194 -21.90 -40.38 -35.43
C PRO A 194 -22.53 -39.46 -34.37
N SER A 195 -23.81 -39.69 -34.06
CA SER A 195 -24.55 -38.97 -33.01
C SER A 195 -23.96 -39.24 -31.62
N VAL A 196 -23.51 -38.18 -30.94
CA VAL A 196 -23.06 -38.25 -29.55
C VAL A 196 -24.23 -37.96 -28.61
N LEU A 197 -24.55 -38.94 -27.78
CA LEU A 197 -25.60 -38.92 -26.76
C LEU A 197 -25.10 -38.15 -25.52
N LEU A 198 -25.84 -37.11 -25.12
CA LEU A 198 -25.55 -36.25 -23.97
C LEU A 198 -25.92 -36.96 -22.65
N GLY A 199 -24.93 -37.31 -21.83
CA GLY A 199 -25.14 -37.83 -20.47
C GLY A 199 -24.97 -36.74 -19.42
N LEU A 200 -26.06 -36.30 -18.80
CA LEU A 200 -26.05 -35.49 -17.57
C LEU A 200 -25.57 -36.34 -16.39
N LEU A 201 -24.53 -35.89 -15.70
CA LEU A 201 -24.15 -36.42 -14.38
C LEU A 201 -24.38 -35.34 -13.32
N ALA A 202 -25.41 -35.53 -12.51
CA ALA A 202 -25.68 -34.73 -11.31
C ALA A 202 -24.93 -35.33 -10.12
N ILE A 203 -24.09 -34.54 -9.44
CA ILE A 203 -23.46 -34.91 -8.18
C ILE A 203 -24.15 -34.13 -7.06
N ALA A 204 -25.01 -34.83 -6.30
CA ALA A 204 -25.53 -34.36 -5.02
C ALA A 204 -24.56 -34.78 -3.91
N GLY A 205 -23.82 -33.81 -3.37
CA GLY A 205 -22.96 -34.00 -2.20
C GLY A 205 -23.65 -33.53 -0.93
N LEU A 206 -24.22 -34.49 -0.20
CA LEU A 206 -24.87 -34.34 1.10
C LEU A 206 -23.85 -34.65 2.22
N GLY A 207 -23.68 -33.76 3.20
CA GLY A 207 -22.98 -34.06 4.46
C GLY A 207 -23.10 -32.90 5.44
N ARG A 208 -24.05 -32.94 6.40
CA ARG A 208 -23.90 -33.37 7.82
C ARG A 208 -22.70 -32.73 8.54
N ARG A 209 -22.75 -32.37 9.83
CA ARG A 209 -23.75 -32.04 10.86
C ARG A 209 -22.89 -31.83 12.14
N LEU A 210 -23.20 -30.78 12.91
CA LEU A 210 -23.17 -30.69 14.39
C LEU A 210 -21.87 -30.68 15.22
N ASN A 211 -22.03 -29.96 16.33
CA ASN A 211 -21.38 -30.05 17.65
C ASN A 211 -20.06 -29.30 17.81
N ARG A 212 -19.80 -28.58 18.92
CA ARG A 212 -20.29 -28.72 20.29
C ARG A 212 -20.03 -27.41 21.03
N GLY A 213 -20.99 -26.96 21.85
CA GLY A 213 -20.80 -25.82 22.75
C GLY A 213 -19.76 -26.12 23.83
N HIS A 214 -19.09 -25.06 24.28
CA HIS A 214 -18.42 -25.05 25.57
C HIS A 214 -18.64 -23.67 26.19
N ASP A 215 -19.65 -23.61 27.05
CA ASP A 215 -19.78 -22.56 28.06
C ASP A 215 -18.71 -22.81 29.13
N THR A 216 -17.98 -21.76 29.50
CA THR A 216 -17.20 -21.71 30.74
C THR A 216 -17.50 -20.37 31.41
N GLU A 217 -18.32 -20.45 32.46
CA GLU A 217 -18.46 -19.42 33.49
C GLU A 217 -17.12 -19.18 34.20
N LEU A 218 -16.81 -17.92 34.52
CA LEU A 218 -15.76 -17.55 35.46
C LEU A 218 -16.40 -16.97 36.74
N PRO A 219 -15.85 -17.29 37.92
CA PRO A 219 -16.42 -16.86 39.19
C PRO A 219 -16.07 -15.41 39.52
N SER A 220 -17.06 -14.69 40.02
CA SER A 220 -16.95 -13.41 40.71
C SER A 220 -16.16 -13.58 42.01
N GLY A 221 -14.96 -12.97 42.08
CA GLY A 221 -14.20 -12.81 43.31
C GLY A 221 -14.07 -11.35 43.68
N SER A 222 -14.85 -10.91 44.67
CA SER A 222 -14.70 -9.61 45.33
C SER A 222 -13.59 -9.70 46.37
N PHE A 223 -12.66 -8.74 46.37
CA PHE A 223 -11.80 -8.46 47.52
C PHE A 223 -11.99 -7.00 47.95
N LEU A 224 -12.10 -6.86 49.27
CA LEU A 224 -12.19 -5.64 50.07
C LEU A 224 -10.95 -4.75 49.92
#